data_AF-A0A7C7V213-F1
#
_entry.id   AF-A0A7C7V213-F1
#
_cell.length_a   1.000
_cell.length_b   1.000
_cell.length_c   1.000
_cell.angle_alpha   90.00
_cell.angle_beta   90.00
_cell.angle_gamma   90.00
#
_symmetry.space_group_name_H-M   'P 1'
#
loop_
_entity.id
_entity.type
_entity.pdbx_description
1 polymer ?
#
loop_
_entity_poly.entity_id
_entity_poly.type
_entity_poly.pdbx_seq_one_letter_code
_entity_poly.pdbx_strand_id
1 'polypeptide(L)'
;MSQTEQVETGTLYELESVDSPVDRQEVIRYMGYPAGMRPDDRLQAQIERWVPEAEALAEPRAVYMVVPVCEIGRRKVVVEGPCGRAEFRGQIGEFLGVARYIAAFVATAGPAVERLSTELLKKGEVLAGLVVSAVGSERAEAAE
;
A
#
# COMPACT_ATOMS: atom_id res chain seq x y z
N MET A 1 -28.11 -8.04 0.67
CA MET A 1 -28.21 -8.04 2.15
C MET A 1 -26.80 -8.27 2.67
N SER A 2 -25.99 -7.21 2.75
CA SER A 2 -24.60 -7.32 3.21
C SER A 2 -24.58 -7.37 4.73
N GLN A 3 -23.91 -8.39 5.26
CA GLN A 3 -23.63 -8.55 6.68
C GLN A 3 -22.75 -7.37 7.11
N THR A 4 -23.25 -6.54 8.02
CA THR A 4 -22.43 -5.57 8.73
C THR A 4 -21.61 -6.36 9.74
N GLU A 5 -20.38 -6.71 9.38
CA GLU A 5 -19.39 -7.21 10.32
C GLU A 5 -19.19 -6.12 11.39
N GLN A 6 -19.52 -6.46 12.65
CA GLN A 6 -19.29 -5.56 13.76
C GLN A 6 -17.78 -5.51 14.00
N VAL A 7 -17.14 -4.41 13.60
CA VAL A 7 -15.72 -4.21 13.85
C VAL A 7 -15.52 -3.93 15.35
N GLU A 8 -15.06 -4.94 16.08
CA GLU A 8 -14.59 -4.80 17.45
C GLU A 8 -13.34 -3.92 17.50
N THR A 9 -13.38 -2.89 18.34
CA THR A 9 -12.29 -1.93 18.52
C THR A 9 -11.13 -2.56 19.27
N GLY A 10 -9.90 -2.30 18.81
CA GLY A 10 -8.68 -2.83 19.43
C GLY A 10 -8.32 -4.26 19.01
N THR A 11 -9.17 -4.93 18.22
CA THR A 11 -8.88 -6.21 17.57
C THR A 11 -8.04 -5.98 16.32
N LEU A 12 -7.09 -6.89 16.09
CA LEU A 12 -6.28 -6.93 14.87
C LEU A 12 -6.99 -7.83 13.84
N TYR A 13 -7.16 -7.29 12.64
CA TYR A 13 -7.75 -7.96 11.49
C TYR A 13 -6.66 -8.22 10.47
N GLU A 14 -6.74 -9.36 9.78
CA GLU A 14 -5.76 -9.79 8.79
C GLU A 14 -6.41 -9.87 7.40
N LEU A 15 -5.69 -9.36 6.40
CA LEU A 15 -5.97 -9.54 4.99
C LEU A 15 -4.85 -10.41 4.43
N GLU A 16 -5.14 -11.68 4.16
CA GLU A 16 -4.15 -12.67 3.75
C GLU A 16 -3.86 -12.64 2.24
N SER A 17 -4.76 -12.05 1.43
CA SER A 17 -4.59 -11.95 -0.01
C SER A 17 -5.32 -10.75 -0.62
N VAL A 18 -4.85 -10.34 -1.80
CA VAL A 18 -5.50 -9.37 -2.69
C VAL A 18 -5.57 -9.98 -4.07
N ASP A 19 -6.80 -10.16 -4.57
CA ASP A 19 -7.06 -10.86 -5.84
C ASP A 19 -7.25 -9.92 -7.05
N SER A 20 -7.08 -8.61 -6.87
CA SER A 20 -7.12 -7.66 -7.98
C SER A 20 -5.88 -7.82 -8.86
N PRO A 21 -5.97 -7.61 -10.19
CA PRO A 21 -4.78 -7.59 -11.04
C PRO A 21 -3.92 -6.36 -10.79
N VAL A 22 -2.64 -6.39 -11.16
CA VAL A 22 -1.75 -5.21 -11.13
C VAL A 22 -2.27 -4.09 -12.03
N ASP A 23 -2.48 -2.90 -11.47
CA ASP A 23 -2.77 -1.69 -12.25
C ASP A 23 -1.49 -1.15 -12.91
N ARG A 24 -1.39 -1.36 -14.22
CA ARG A 24 -0.27 -0.89 -15.04
C ARG A 24 -0.14 0.63 -15.06
N GLN A 25 -1.24 1.37 -14.92
CA GLN A 25 -1.19 2.84 -14.89
C GLN A 25 -0.51 3.32 -13.61
N GLU A 26 -0.80 2.67 -12.50
CA GLU A 26 -0.14 2.95 -11.21
C GLU A 26 1.34 2.57 -11.25
N VAL A 27 1.70 1.41 -11.83
CA VAL A 27 3.10 1.05 -12.06
C VAL A 27 3.83 2.15 -12.85
N ILE A 28 3.25 2.62 -13.95
CA ILE A 28 3.82 3.72 -14.77
C ILE A 28 3.95 5.01 -13.95
N ARG A 29 2.94 5.34 -13.13
CA ARG A 29 2.96 6.52 -12.25
C ARG A 29 4.08 6.44 -11.22
N TYR A 30 4.29 5.30 -10.56
CA TYR A 30 5.39 5.11 -9.61
C TYR A 30 6.78 5.19 -10.27
N MET A 31 6.87 4.85 -11.56
CA MET A 31 8.08 5.08 -12.35
C MET A 31 8.32 6.56 -12.70
N GLY A 32 7.44 7.47 -12.27
CA GLY A 32 7.59 8.92 -12.41
C GLY A 32 6.91 9.52 -13.65
N TYR A 33 6.10 8.73 -14.38
CA TYR A 33 5.38 9.26 -15.54
C TYR A 33 4.10 10.00 -15.11
N PRO A 34 3.82 11.18 -15.69
CA PRO A 34 2.56 11.88 -15.46
C PRO A 34 1.35 11.05 -15.90
N ALA A 35 0.21 11.28 -15.26
CA ALA A 35 -1.05 10.66 -15.64
C ALA A 35 -1.38 10.92 -17.13
N GLY A 36 -1.76 9.86 -17.84
CA GLY A 36 -2.11 9.93 -19.27
C GLY A 36 -0.92 9.98 -20.23
N MET A 37 0.33 10.00 -19.74
CA MET A 37 1.51 9.88 -20.60
C MET A 37 1.85 8.41 -20.85
N ARG A 38 2.13 8.08 -22.11
CA ARG A 38 2.59 6.75 -22.48
C ARG A 38 4.13 6.69 -22.47
N PRO A 39 4.74 5.66 -21.87
CA PRO A 39 6.16 5.36 -22.00
C PRO A 39 6.61 5.18 -23.46
N ASP A 40 7.91 5.30 -23.69
CA ASP A 40 8.51 4.83 -24.94
C ASP A 40 8.38 3.30 -25.09
N ASP A 41 8.60 2.80 -26.31
CA ASP A 41 8.45 1.37 -26.62
C ASP A 41 9.41 0.49 -25.82
N ARG A 42 10.59 1.02 -25.44
CA ARG A 42 11.59 0.28 -24.67
C ARG A 42 11.09 0.03 -23.26
N LEU A 43 10.56 1.05 -22.59
CA LEU A 43 9.98 0.90 -21.27
C LEU A 43 8.67 0.09 -21.32
N GLN A 44 7.81 0.31 -22.32
CA GLN A 44 6.61 -0.51 -22.48
C GLN A 44 6.97 -2.01 -22.56
N ALA A 45 8.01 -2.37 -23.31
CA ALA A 45 8.47 -3.75 -23.40
C ALA A 45 8.99 -4.30 -22.05
N GLN A 46 9.61 -3.46 -21.21
CA GLN A 46 10.00 -3.87 -19.85
C GLN A 46 8.79 -4.08 -18.95
N ILE A 47 7.78 -3.22 -19.03
CA ILE A 47 6.54 -3.34 -18.25
C ILE A 47 5.83 -4.65 -18.61
N GLU A 48 5.61 -4.90 -19.91
CA GLU A 48 4.93 -6.14 -20.35
C GLU A 48 5.69 -7.41 -19.96
N ARG A 49 7.01 -7.33 -19.87
CA ARG A 49 7.84 -8.46 -19.42
C ARG A 49 7.77 -8.67 -17.91
N TRP A 50 8.01 -7.63 -17.13
CA TRP A 50 8.29 -7.76 -15.70
C TRP A 50 7.06 -7.67 -14.81
N VAL A 51 5.97 -7.04 -15.26
CA VAL A 51 4.73 -6.99 -14.47
C VAL A 51 4.20 -8.39 -14.16
N PRO A 52 4.02 -9.31 -15.13
CA PRO A 52 3.53 -10.65 -14.83
C PRO A 52 4.47 -11.45 -13.91
N GLU A 53 5.79 -11.31 -14.09
CA GLU A 53 6.78 -11.99 -13.25
C GLU A 53 6.75 -11.48 -11.80
N ALA A 54 6.66 -10.16 -11.62
CA ALA A 54 6.56 -9.54 -10.30
C ALA A 54 5.22 -9.83 -9.62
N GLU A 55 4.11 -9.79 -10.36
CA GLU A 55 2.76 -10.12 -9.89
C GLU A 55 2.68 -11.55 -9.36
N ALA A 56 3.26 -12.52 -10.08
CA ALA A 56 3.30 -13.92 -9.64
C ALA A 56 4.13 -14.17 -8.37
N LEU A 57 5.04 -13.25 -8.02
CA LEU A 57 5.85 -13.30 -6.80
C LEU A 57 5.28 -12.44 -5.67
N ALA A 58 4.30 -11.58 -5.96
CA ALA A 58 3.70 -10.73 -4.95
C ALA A 58 2.84 -11.58 -4.02
N GLU A 59 3.01 -11.34 -2.72
CA GLU A 59 2.16 -11.91 -1.67
C GLU A 59 1.60 -10.74 -0.86
N PRO A 60 0.64 -9.97 -1.44
CA PRO A 60 0.10 -8.81 -0.79
C PRO A 60 -0.68 -9.22 0.46
N ARG A 61 -0.32 -8.62 1.59
CA ARG A 61 -0.94 -8.87 2.89
C ARG A 61 -1.06 -7.57 3.66
N ALA A 62 -2.07 -7.48 4.50
CA ALA A 62 -2.19 -6.38 5.44
C ALA A 62 -2.69 -6.85 6.80
N VAL A 63 -2.35 -6.07 7.81
CA VAL A 63 -3.01 -6.13 9.11
C VAL A 63 -3.56 -4.76 9.41
N TYR A 64 -4.78 -4.71 9.94
CA TYR A 64 -5.38 -3.45 10.35
C TYR A 64 -6.05 -3.57 11.71
N MET A 65 -6.21 -2.43 12.37
CA MET A 65 -6.94 -2.33 13.61
C MET A 65 -7.77 -1.06 13.63
N VAL A 66 -8.95 -1.12 14.23
CA VAL A 66 -9.80 0.04 14.40
C VAL A 66 -9.74 0.52 15.84
N VAL A 67 -9.37 1.78 16.02
CA VAL A 67 -9.17 2.40 17.34
C VAL A 67 -10.06 3.62 17.51
N PRO A 68 -10.61 3.87 18.72
CA PRO A 68 -11.39 5.06 18.99
C PRO A 68 -10.50 6.31 19.01
N VAL A 69 -11.05 7.42 18.52
CA VAL A 69 -10.44 8.76 18.63
C VAL A 69 -10.80 9.36 19.98
N CYS A 70 -9.79 9.70 20.76
CA CYS A 70 -9.94 10.33 22.08
C CYS A 70 -9.95 11.86 21.99
N GLU A 71 -9.12 12.41 21.12
CA GLU A 71 -9.00 13.86 20.94
C GLU A 71 -8.70 14.16 19.47
N ILE A 72 -9.41 15.13 18.90
CA ILE A 72 -9.11 15.67 17.58
C ILE A 72 -8.94 17.18 17.67
N GLY A 73 -7.82 17.67 17.16
CA GLY A 73 -7.54 19.09 17.00
C GLY A 73 -7.00 19.34 15.60
N ARG A 74 -7.02 20.60 15.14
CA ARG A 74 -6.63 20.95 13.75
C ARG A 74 -5.33 20.30 13.26
N ARG A 75 -4.33 20.19 14.14
CA ARG A 75 -3.02 19.59 13.80
C ARG A 75 -2.64 18.35 14.60
N LYS A 76 -3.62 17.70 15.25
CA LYS A 76 -3.36 16.54 16.10
C LYS A 76 -4.55 15.59 16.16
N VAL A 77 -4.26 14.31 16.30
CA VAL A 77 -5.24 13.26 16.59
C VAL A 77 -4.65 12.36 17.66
N VAL A 78 -5.43 12.05 18.69
CA VAL A 78 -5.08 11.10 19.75
C VAL A 78 -6.04 9.94 19.69
N VAL A 79 -5.51 8.72 19.68
CA VAL A 79 -6.29 7.47 19.68
C VAL A 79 -5.95 6.63 20.90
N GLU A 80 -6.86 5.77 21.31
CA GLU A 80 -6.61 4.74 22.34
C GLU A 80 -6.38 3.39 21.68
N GLY A 81 -5.14 2.88 21.72
CA GLY A 81 -4.79 1.55 21.24
C GLY A 81 -4.58 0.55 22.38
N PRO A 82 -4.33 -0.72 22.06
CA PRO A 82 -4.00 -1.77 23.04
C PRO A 82 -2.80 -1.45 23.92
N CYS A 83 -1.84 -0.68 23.38
CA CYS A 83 -0.63 -0.25 24.09
C CYS A 83 -0.78 1.12 24.78
N GLY A 84 -2.00 1.66 24.85
CA GLY A 84 -2.31 2.98 25.39
C GLY A 84 -2.48 4.05 24.31
N ARG A 85 -2.32 5.31 24.72
CA ARG A 85 -2.56 6.46 23.84
C ARG A 85 -1.43 6.70 22.86
N ALA A 86 -1.80 6.87 21.59
CA ALA A 86 -0.90 7.33 20.54
C ALA A 86 -1.34 8.71 20.03
N GLU A 87 -0.38 9.61 19.85
CA GLU A 87 -0.60 10.95 19.28
C GLU A 87 0.01 11.03 17.87
N PHE A 88 -0.81 11.43 16.90
CA PHE A 88 -0.40 11.76 15.54
C PHE A 88 -0.45 13.27 15.35
N ARG A 89 0.63 13.87 14.83
CA ARG A 89 0.75 15.31 14.58
C ARG A 89 0.87 15.60 13.09
N GLY A 90 0.25 16.69 12.63
CA GLY A 90 0.23 17.08 11.22
C GLY A 90 -1.14 17.58 10.80
N GLN A 91 -1.39 17.81 9.51
CA GLN A 91 -2.72 18.22 9.02
C GLN A 91 -3.79 17.12 9.16
N ILE A 92 -3.47 15.98 9.77
CA ILE A 92 -4.35 14.83 9.95
C ILE A 92 -5.70 15.19 10.59
N GLY A 93 -5.74 16.15 11.53
CA GLY A 93 -7.00 16.58 12.14
C GLY A 93 -7.91 17.39 11.20
N GLU A 94 -7.36 18.06 10.18
CA GLU A 94 -8.17 18.72 9.13
C GLU A 94 -8.82 17.67 8.21
N PHE A 95 -8.13 16.57 7.92
CA PHE A 95 -8.66 15.49 7.08
C PHE A 95 -9.62 14.57 7.83
N LEU A 96 -9.34 14.26 9.10
CA LEU A 96 -10.13 13.33 9.90
C LEU A 96 -11.24 14.00 10.70
N GLY A 97 -11.27 15.33 10.80
CA GLY A 97 -12.39 16.18 11.24
C GLY A 97 -13.23 15.70 12.44
N VAL A 98 -14.21 14.83 12.15
CA VAL A 98 -15.21 14.30 13.10
C VAL A 98 -15.17 12.78 13.27
N ALA A 99 -14.08 12.15 12.84
CA ALA A 99 -13.88 10.71 12.94
C ALA A 99 -13.96 10.26 14.41
N ARG A 100 -14.82 9.28 14.66
CA ARG A 100 -14.94 8.62 15.99
C ARG A 100 -14.00 7.44 16.14
N TYR A 101 -13.59 6.87 15.01
CA TYR A 101 -12.70 5.73 14.90
C TYR A 101 -11.73 5.95 13.75
N ILE A 102 -10.55 5.35 13.86
CA ILE A 102 -9.53 5.34 12.82
C ILE A 102 -9.11 3.90 12.58
N ALA A 103 -9.02 3.51 11.31
CA ALA A 103 -8.32 2.31 10.91
C ALA A 103 -6.83 2.64 10.76
N ALA A 104 -5.98 1.92 11.49
CA ALA A 104 -4.54 1.93 11.27
C ALA A 104 -4.17 0.58 10.67
N PHE A 105 -3.53 0.59 9.51
CA PHE A 105 -3.13 -0.62 8.79
C PHE A 105 -1.65 -0.59 8.47
N VAL A 106 -1.09 -1.77 8.26
CA VAL A 106 0.24 -1.98 7.70
C VAL A 106 0.06 -3.00 6.58
N ALA A 107 0.44 -2.60 5.37
CA ALA A 107 0.36 -3.43 4.18
C ALA A 107 1.76 -3.71 3.60
N THR A 108 1.87 -4.82 2.89
CA THR A 108 3.11 -5.23 2.21
C THR A 108 2.75 -5.96 0.92
N ALA A 109 3.60 -5.87 -0.10
CA ALA A 109 3.53 -6.71 -1.31
C ALA A 109 4.19 -8.09 -1.15
N GLY A 110 4.73 -8.37 0.03
CA GLY A 110 5.48 -9.59 0.31
C GLY A 110 6.97 -9.46 -0.05
N PRO A 111 7.84 -10.30 0.55
CA PRO A 111 9.28 -10.10 0.46
C PRO A 111 9.88 -10.62 -0.85
N ALA A 112 9.18 -11.44 -1.63
CA ALA A 112 9.73 -12.03 -2.86
C ALA A 112 9.87 -11.00 -4.00
N VAL A 113 8.88 -10.13 -4.20
CA VAL A 113 8.95 -9.04 -5.19
C VAL A 113 10.06 -8.04 -4.85
N GLU A 114 10.24 -7.71 -3.56
CA GLU A 114 11.31 -6.82 -3.08
C GLU A 114 12.70 -7.42 -3.32
N ARG A 115 12.86 -8.72 -3.05
CA ARG A 115 14.11 -9.44 -3.35
C ARG A 115 14.43 -9.42 -4.84
N LEU A 116 13.44 -9.68 -5.71
CA LEU A 116 13.64 -9.63 -7.16
C LEU A 116 14.09 -8.24 -7.62
N SER A 117 13.42 -7.19 -7.16
CA SER A 117 13.82 -5.79 -7.43
C SER A 117 15.28 -5.56 -7.04
N THR A 118 15.62 -5.90 -5.79
CA THR A 118 16.98 -5.74 -5.26
C THR A 118 18.03 -6.50 -6.07
N GLU A 119 17.73 -7.73 -6.50
CA GLU A 119 18.63 -8.54 -7.31
C GLU A 119 18.88 -7.95 -8.70
N LEU A 120 17.84 -7.45 -9.37
CA LEU A 120 17.94 -6.80 -10.67
C LEU A 120 18.78 -5.52 -10.59
N LEU A 121 18.55 -4.70 -9.55
CA LEU A 121 19.35 -3.51 -9.30
C LEU A 121 20.83 -3.86 -9.06
N LYS A 122 21.12 -4.92 -8.28
CA LYS A 122 22.50 -5.40 -8.05
C LYS A 122 23.19 -5.90 -9.32
N LYS A 123 22.44 -6.45 -10.27
CA LYS A 123 22.95 -6.90 -11.58
C LYS A 123 23.12 -5.76 -12.59
N GLY A 124 22.77 -4.53 -12.23
CA GLY A 124 22.80 -3.37 -13.14
C GLY A 124 21.59 -3.30 -14.08
N GLU A 125 20.59 -4.18 -13.91
CA GLU A 125 19.33 -4.16 -14.66
C GLU A 125 18.37 -3.11 -14.06
N VAL A 126 18.80 -1.84 -14.10
CA VAL A 126 18.13 -0.75 -13.38
C VAL A 126 16.66 -0.59 -13.77
N LEU A 127 16.35 -0.60 -15.07
CA LEU A 127 14.98 -0.40 -15.54
C LEU A 127 14.04 -1.53 -15.12
N ALA A 128 14.53 -2.77 -15.17
CA ALA A 128 13.79 -3.94 -14.70
C ALA A 128 13.54 -3.86 -13.19
N GLY A 129 14.58 -3.54 -12.41
CA GLY A 129 14.46 -3.35 -10.97
C GLY A 129 13.45 -2.26 -10.60
N LEU A 130 13.41 -1.15 -11.34
CA LEU A 130 12.43 -0.09 -11.14
C LEU A 130 10.99 -0.53 -11.47
N VAL A 131 10.77 -1.28 -12.55
CA VAL A 131 9.44 -1.84 -12.86
C VAL A 131 8.99 -2.78 -11.74
N VAL A 132 9.84 -3.72 -11.31
CA VAL A 132 9.50 -4.67 -10.23
C VAL A 132 9.24 -3.94 -8.91
N SER A 133 10.05 -2.92 -8.59
CA SER A 133 9.83 -2.06 -7.41
C SER A 133 8.49 -1.33 -7.47
N ALA A 134 8.11 -0.81 -8.64
CA ALA A 134 6.84 -0.13 -8.84
C ALA A 134 5.64 -1.08 -8.70
N VAL A 135 5.75 -2.32 -9.19
CA VAL A 135 4.76 -3.38 -8.92
C VAL A 135 4.68 -3.66 -7.42
N GLY A 136 5.81 -3.72 -6.72
CA GLY A 136 5.83 -3.87 -5.26
C GLY A 136 5.09 -2.76 -4.52
N SER A 137 5.24 -1.49 -4.93
CA SER A 137 4.46 -0.39 -4.36
C SER A 137 2.96 -0.54 -4.63
N GLU A 138 2.60 -0.83 -5.87
CA GLU A 138 1.21 -0.99 -6.30
C GLU A 138 0.51 -2.15 -5.56
N ARG A 139 1.18 -3.29 -5.39
CA ARG A 139 0.66 -4.44 -4.65
C ARG A 139 0.54 -4.20 -3.16
N ALA A 140 1.42 -3.38 -2.57
CA ALA A 140 1.29 -3.00 -1.17
C ALA A 140 0.09 -2.07 -0.95
N GLU A 141 -0.13 -1.10 -1.85
CA GLU A 141 -1.30 -0.21 -1.80
C GLU A 141 -2.60 -0.94 -2.09
N ALA A 142 -2.60 -1.97 -2.95
CA ALA A 142 -3.80 -2.78 -3.21
C ALA A 142 -4.28 -3.58 -1.98
N ALA A 143 -3.46 -3.72 -0.95
CA ALA A 143 -3.79 -4.40 0.32
C ALA A 143 -4.22 -3.44 1.44
N GLU A 144 -4.16 -2.13 1.22
CA GLU A 144 -4.66 -1.07 2.13
C GLU A 144 -6.17 -0.82 1.95
#